data_AF-A0A3P7JNP7-F1
#
_entry.id   AF-A0A3P7JNP7-F1
#
_cell.length_a   1.000
_cell.length_b   1.000
_cell.length_c   1.000
_cell.angle_alpha   90.00
_cell.angle_beta   90.00
_cell.angle_gamma   90.00
#
_symmetry.space_group_name_H-M   'P 1'
#
loop_
_entity.id
_entity.type
_entity.pdbx_description
1 polymer ?
#
loop_
_entity_poly.entity_id
_entity_poly.type
_entity_poly.pdbx_seq_one_letter_code
_entity_poly.pdbx_strand_id
1 'polypeptide(L)' 'MGFDDYVNMVLEDVVEYEQTPDGKRVTKLDTILLNGNHITMLVPGGEGPEV' A
#
# COMPACT_ATOMS: atom_id res chain seq x y z
N MET A 1 -6.54 12.10 -1.07
CA MET A 1 -6.30 10.88 -1.87
C MET A 1 -7.45 10.69 -2.85
N GLY A 2 -7.14 10.30 -4.09
CA GLY A 2 -8.11 10.04 -5.16
C GLY A 2 -7.76 8.74 -5.89
N PHE A 3 -8.74 8.19 -6.61
CA PHE A 3 -8.59 7.02 -7.47
C PHE A 3 -9.07 7.37 -8.89
N ASP A 4 -8.50 6.73 -9.90
CA ASP A 4 -8.97 6.82 -11.28
C ASP A 4 -9.84 5.62 -11.67
N ASP A 5 -10.37 5.63 -12.90
CA ASP A 5 -11.22 4.54 -13.43
C ASP A 5 -10.48 3.19 -13.53
N TYR A 6 -9.14 3.20 -13.42
CA TYR A 6 -8.28 2.02 -13.41
C TYR A 6 -7.79 1.64 -12.01
N VAL A 7 -8.33 2.28 -10.97
CA VAL A 7 -8.01 2.04 -9.56
C VAL A 7 -6.54 2.31 -9.24
N ASN A 8 -5.86 3.15 -10.02
CA ASN A 8 -4.58 3.69 -9.59
C ASN A 8 -4.81 4.66 -8.43
N MET A 9 -3.93 4.64 -7.43
CA MET A 9 -4.09 5.43 -6.21
C MET A 9 -2.88 6.29 -5.93
N VAL A 10 -3.13 7.55 -5.60
CA VAL A 10 -2.13 8.41 -4.97
C VAL A 10 -2.26 8.28 -3.46
N LEU A 11 -1.21 7.77 -2.82
CA LEU A 11 -1.13 7.55 -1.39
C LEU A 11 0.00 8.39 -0.79
N GLU A 12 -0.23 8.90 0.41
CA GLU A 12 0.68 9.75 1.19
C GLU A 12 0.98 9.05 2.52
N ASP A 13 2.15 9.31 3.11
CA ASP A 13 2.61 8.74 4.38
C ASP A 13 2.50 7.20 4.44
N VAL A 14 2.94 6.53 3.38
CA VAL A 14 2.77 5.09 3.20
C VAL A 14 3.79 4.30 4.00
N VAL A 15 3.32 3.20 4.61
CA VAL A 15 4.17 2.13 5.13
C VAL A 15 3.94 0.88 4.30
N GLU A 16 4.97 0.47 3.56
CA GLU A 16 4.97 -0.76 2.77
C GLU A 16 5.50 -1.92 3.63
N TYR A 17 4.79 -3.04 3.57
CA TYR A 17 5.13 -4.27 4.24
C TYR A 17 5.31 -5.38 3.21
N GLU A 18 6.52 -5.92 3.12
CA GLU A 18 6.86 -7.00 2.19
C GLU A 18 7.29 -8.25 2.99
N GLN A 19 6.70 -9.40 2.68
CA GLN A 19 7.17 -10.69 3.19
C GLN A 19 8.21 -11.26 2.22
N THR A 20 9.47 -11.26 2.64
CA THR A 20 10.59 -11.84 1.88
C THR A 20 11.02 -13.18 2.50
N PRO A 21 11.77 -14.03 1.77
CA PRO A 21 12.34 -15.25 2.35
C PRO A 21 13.22 -15.00 3.60
N ASP A 22 13.87 -13.83 3.66
CA ASP A 22 14.73 -13.41 4.78
C ASP A 22 13.95 -12.76 5.94
N GLY A 23 12.62 -12.59 5.78
CA GLY A 23 11.73 -12.03 6.78
C GLY A 23 10.94 -10.83 6.28
N LYS A 24 10.33 -10.12 7.23
CA LYS A 24 9.50 -8.94 6.95
C LYS A 24 10.36 -7.71 6.68
N ARG A 25 10.15 -7.06 5.54
CA ARG A 25 10.73 -5.76 5.22
C ARG A 25 9.68 -4.67 5.38
N VAL A 26 10.07 -3.56 6.02
CA VAL A 26 9.21 -2.40 6.25
C VAL A 26 9.87 -1.16 5.65
N THR A 27 9.15 -0.48 4.77
CA THR A 27 9.64 0.72 4.09
C THR A 27 8.66 1.87 4.29
N LYS A 28 9.15 3.05 4.66
CA LYS A 28 8.35 4.27 4.71
C LYS A 28 8.54 5.06 3.42
N LEU A 29 7.44 5.48 2.81
CA LEU A 29 7.41 6.20 1.54
C LEU A 29 6.52 7.42 1.69
N ASP A 30 7.05 8.60 1.34
CA ASP A 30 6.32 9.87 1.53
C ASP A 30 5.08 9.95 0.64
N THR A 31 5.23 9.67 -0.65
CA THR A 31 4.12 9.65 -1.61
C THR A 31 4.39 8.63 -2.70
N ILE A 32 3.38 7.85 -3.04
CA ILE A 32 3.45 6.87 -4.13
C ILE A 32 2.23 6.96 -5.03
N LEU A 33 2.45 6.56 -6.29
CA LEU A 33 1.38 6.18 -7.20
C LEU A 33 1.33 4.64 -7.23
N LEU A 34 0.30 4.07 -6.62
CA LEU A 34 0.05 2.63 -6.61
C LEU A 34 -0.75 2.25 -7.85
N ASN A 35 -0.21 1.32 -8.64
CA ASN A 35 -0.88 0.84 -9.84
C ASN A 35 -2.02 -0.13 -9.51
N GLY A 36 -3.22 0.10 -10.06
CA GLY A 36 -4.42 -0.68 -9.77
C GLY A 36 -4.34 -2.16 -10.18
N ASN A 37 -3.49 -2.52 -11.15
CA ASN A 37 -3.38 -3.90 -11.63
C ASN A 37 -2.81 -4.87 -10.57
N HIS A 38 -2.09 -4.37 -9.57
CA HIS A 38 -1.50 -5.19 -8.50
C HIS A 38 -2.32 -5.14 -7.20
N ILE A 39 -3.49 -4.50 -7.20
CA ILE A 39 -4.34 -4.40 -6.02
C ILE A 39 -5.32 -5.57 -5.98
N THR A 40 -5.22 -6.41 -4.95
CA THR A 40 -6.19 -7.50 -4.72
C THR A 40 -7.32 -7.08 -3.78
N MET A 41 -7.03 -6.32 -2.72
CA MET A 41 -8.01 -5.91 -1.72
C MET A 41 -7.68 -4.52 -1.15
N LEU A 42 -8.73 -3.77 -0.83
CA LEU A 42 -8.65 -2.49 -0.13
C LEU A 42 -9.50 -2.59 1.13
N VAL A 43 -8.90 -2.27 2.28
CA VAL A 43 -9.58 -2.29 3.58
C VAL A 43 -9.56 -0.89 4.16
N PRO A 44 -10.66 -0.12 4.05
CA PRO A 44 -10.75 1.21 4.65
C PRO A 44 -10.63 1.14 6.17
N GLY A 45 -9.81 2.01 6.77
CA GLY A 45 -9.61 2.06 8.21
C GLY A 45 -8.80 0.90 8.81
N GLY A 46 -8.12 0.10 7.98
CA GLY A 46 -7.21 -0.93 8.48
C GLY A 46 -6.05 -0.33 9.26
N GLU A 47 -5.69 -0.95 10.39
CA GLU A 47 -4.63 -0.46 11.28
C GLU A 47 -3.23 -0.96 10.89
N GLY A 48 -3.15 -1.81 9.86
CA GLY A 48 -1.93 -2.44 9.37
C GLY A 48 -1.76 -3.88 9.90
N PRO A 49 -0.71 -4.59 9.46
CA PRO A 49 -0.50 -6.01 9.79
C PRO A 49 0.17 -6.25 11.16
N GLU A 50 0.45 -5.20 11.94
CA GLU A 50 1.16 -5.31 13.24
C GLU A 50 0.24 -5.15 14.45
N VAL A 51 -1.07 -5.07 14.23
CA VAL A 51 -2.08 -4.78 15.24
C VAL A 51 -2.88 -6.02 15.61
#